data_AF-A0A7S0M7P2-F1
#
_entry.id   AF-A0A7S0M7P2-F1
#
_cell.length_a   1.000
_cell.length_b   1.000
_cell.length_c   1.000
_cell.angle_alpha   90.00
_cell.angle_beta   90.00
_cell.angle_gamma   90.00
#
_symmetry.space_group_name_H-M   'P 1'
#
loop_
_entity.id
_entity.type
_entity.pdbx_description
1 polymer ?
#
loop_
_entity_poly.entity_id
_entity_poly.type
_entity_poly.pdbx_seq_one_letter_code
_entity_poly.pdbx_strand_id
1 'polypeptide(L)'
;SVKGRLKAAARTMCHDNVPTVQIKLPHENSDINAERKEYYFKPPGFVHSRLIESVQDPRDLPIAYLFFNIFAITIPSAAFVFFAESNWVGFSYWLINLLLFHERFILGFHYSSHRGLFKNSVINTITPLILSPFFGIPSGIYYIHHCVMHHSENNLSEWDLSSTEPYQRDNFFHFLHYWLRFLCAIWVELPYYAWKRRRYNMAAGAAVAIASFWVALFFLSRLSPCGAFWVFGFPTLAGSFLLMLGNWSQHIFINPAQPRSNYHLTYNVINSDFNQRTF
;
A
#
# COMPACT_ATOMS: atom_id res chain seq x y z
N SER A 1 29.86 -23.53 19.51
CA SER A 1 29.11 -23.08 18.32
C SER A 1 28.13 -21.98 18.71
N VAL A 2 28.06 -20.89 17.93
CA VAL A 2 27.07 -19.81 18.09
C VAL A 2 25.63 -20.36 18.12
N LYS A 3 25.36 -21.51 17.48
CA LYS A 3 24.07 -22.24 17.57
C LYS A 3 23.75 -22.81 18.96
N GLY A 4 24.75 -23.02 19.82
CA GLY A 4 24.55 -23.54 21.19
C GLY A 4 24.13 -22.47 22.20
N ARG A 5 24.62 -21.24 22.05
CA ARG A 5 24.25 -20.12 22.95
C ARG A 5 22.87 -19.53 22.62
N LEU A 6 22.44 -19.56 21.36
CA LEU A 6 21.07 -19.18 20.96
C LEU A 6 20.01 -20.18 21.44
N LYS A 7 20.32 -21.49 21.49
CA LYS A 7 19.41 -22.51 22.04
C LYS A 7 19.24 -22.42 23.56
N ALA A 8 20.23 -21.89 24.29
CA ALA A 8 20.12 -21.65 25.72
C ALA A 8 19.27 -20.40 26.01
N ALA A 9 19.44 -19.30 25.25
CA ALA A 9 18.61 -18.10 25.38
C ALA A 9 17.13 -18.35 24.99
N ALA A 10 16.88 -19.23 24.01
CA ALA A 10 15.53 -19.60 23.58
C ALA A 10 14.80 -20.56 24.54
N ARG A 11 15.51 -21.24 25.46
CA ARG A 11 14.90 -22.15 26.45
C ARG A 11 14.58 -21.49 27.79
N THR A 12 15.07 -20.28 28.05
CA THR A 12 14.80 -19.55 29.30
C THR A 12 13.71 -18.49 29.17
N MET A 13 13.12 -18.30 27.98
CA MET A 13 11.85 -17.58 27.82
C MET A 13 10.68 -18.58 27.82
N CYS A 14 10.54 -19.32 28.92
CA CYS A 14 9.27 -19.96 29.22
C CYS A 14 8.29 -18.83 29.56
N HIS A 15 7.32 -18.60 28.68
CA HIS A 15 6.21 -17.64 28.84
C HIS A 15 5.22 -18.12 29.92
N ASP A 16 5.68 -18.59 31.07
CA ASP A 16 4.80 -19.20 32.06
C ASP A 16 4.17 -18.20 33.02
N ASN A 17 4.43 -16.89 32.89
CA ASN A 17 3.83 -15.87 33.77
C ASN A 17 3.73 -14.46 33.13
N VAL A 18 3.41 -14.36 31.83
CA VAL A 18 2.80 -13.11 31.36
C VAL A 18 1.32 -13.22 31.73
N PRO A 19 0.80 -12.46 32.72
CA PRO A 19 -0.63 -12.48 32.98
C PRO A 19 -1.32 -12.13 31.66
N THR A 20 -2.02 -13.11 31.10
CA THR A 20 -2.87 -12.88 29.96
C THR A 20 -4.02 -12.05 30.50
N VAL A 21 -3.86 -10.73 30.48
CA VAL A 21 -4.95 -9.82 30.80
C VAL A 21 -5.93 -9.98 29.65
N GLN A 22 -6.81 -10.97 29.75
CA GLN A 22 -8.00 -11.03 28.94
C GLN A 22 -8.90 -9.91 29.45
N ILE A 23 -8.65 -8.69 28.95
CA ILE A 23 -9.60 -7.61 29.06
C ILE A 23 -10.80 -8.08 28.26
N LYS A 24 -11.86 -8.49 28.95
CA LYS A 24 -13.14 -8.76 28.31
C LYS A 24 -13.60 -7.43 27.73
N LEU A 25 -13.44 -7.28 26.42
CA LEU A 25 -13.91 -6.09 25.72
C LEU A 25 -15.40 -5.92 26.02
N PRO A 26 -15.86 -4.67 26.22
CA PRO A 26 -17.26 -4.41 26.56
C PRO A 26 -18.24 -4.89 25.49
N HIS A 27 -17.76 -5.17 24.28
CA HIS A 27 -18.53 -5.65 23.14
C HIS A 27 -17.87 -6.88 22.51
N GLU A 28 -18.71 -7.80 22.04
CA GLU A 28 -18.28 -8.94 21.22
C GLU A 28 -17.66 -8.44 19.91
N ASN A 29 -16.60 -9.10 19.45
CA ASN A 29 -15.98 -8.78 18.17
C ASN A 29 -16.77 -9.46 17.03
N SER A 30 -17.69 -8.71 16.42
CA SER A 30 -18.52 -9.18 15.31
C SER A 30 -17.72 -9.45 14.04
N ASP A 31 -16.51 -8.90 13.90
CA ASP A 31 -15.71 -9.06 12.68
C ASP A 31 -15.30 -10.52 12.44
N ILE A 32 -15.18 -11.32 13.51
CA ILE A 32 -14.75 -12.72 13.46
C ILE A 32 -15.70 -13.58 12.62
N ASN A 33 -17.00 -13.31 12.73
CA ASN A 33 -18.06 -14.11 12.09
C ASN A 33 -18.67 -13.40 10.87
N ALA A 34 -18.24 -12.18 10.57
CA ALA A 34 -18.79 -11.39 9.49
C ALA A 34 -18.38 -11.95 8.11
N GLU A 35 -19.29 -11.83 7.13
CA GLU A 35 -19.01 -12.21 5.75
C GLU A 35 -17.89 -11.34 5.17
N ARG A 36 -16.88 -11.99 4.57
CA ARG A 36 -15.75 -11.34 3.90
C ARG A 36 -16.19 -10.78 2.54
N LYS A 37 -15.78 -9.55 2.24
CA LYS A 37 -16.12 -8.76 1.04
C LYS A 37 -14.87 -8.17 0.40
N GLU A 38 -13.81 -8.96 0.34
CA GLU A 38 -12.48 -8.58 -0.15
C GLU A 38 -12.41 -8.42 -1.68
N TYR A 39 -13.37 -9.03 -2.41
CA TYR A 39 -13.51 -8.96 -3.87
C TYR A 39 -14.99 -8.99 -4.24
N TYR A 40 -15.35 -8.66 -5.49
CA TYR A 40 -16.76 -8.59 -5.93
C TYR A 40 -17.27 -9.85 -6.61
N PHE A 41 -16.47 -10.46 -7.49
CA PHE A 41 -16.85 -11.70 -8.18
C PHE A 41 -15.67 -12.64 -8.32
N LYS A 42 -15.98 -13.94 -8.41
CA LYS A 42 -14.97 -14.96 -8.66
C LYS A 42 -14.59 -14.96 -10.15
N PRO A 43 -13.32 -15.24 -10.48
CA PRO A 43 -12.91 -15.46 -11.86
C PRO A 43 -13.63 -16.66 -12.49
N PRO A 44 -13.76 -16.72 -13.83
CA PRO A 44 -14.27 -17.90 -14.54
C PRO A 44 -13.50 -19.17 -14.14
N GLY A 45 -14.14 -20.35 -14.22
CA GLY A 45 -13.59 -21.61 -13.70
C GLY A 45 -12.18 -21.95 -14.18
N PHE A 46 -11.84 -21.64 -15.43
CA PHE A 46 -10.49 -21.84 -15.97
C PHE A 46 -9.44 -20.91 -15.33
N VAL A 47 -9.79 -19.64 -15.08
CA VAL A 47 -8.91 -18.68 -14.38
C VAL A 47 -8.78 -19.06 -12.90
N HIS A 48 -9.90 -19.36 -12.26
CA HIS A 48 -9.96 -19.80 -10.88
C HIS A 48 -9.02 -20.98 -10.60
N SER A 49 -9.08 -22.01 -11.44
CA SER A 49 -8.23 -23.21 -11.29
C SER A 49 -6.74 -22.86 -11.38
N ARG A 50 -6.35 -22.01 -12.34
CA ARG A 50 -4.97 -21.54 -12.49
C ARG A 50 -4.50 -20.66 -11.33
N LEU A 51 -5.39 -19.85 -10.75
CA LEU A 51 -5.05 -19.04 -9.58
C LEU A 51 -4.79 -19.91 -8.35
N ILE A 52 -5.61 -20.92 -8.08
CA ILE A 52 -5.39 -21.87 -6.97
C ILE A 52 -4.02 -22.56 -7.11
N GLU A 53 -3.67 -22.99 -8.31
CA GLU A 53 -2.38 -23.66 -8.55
C GLU A 53 -1.18 -22.71 -8.38
N SER A 54 -1.36 -21.42 -8.69
CA SER A 54 -0.26 -20.44 -8.76
C SER A 54 -0.03 -19.65 -7.48
N VAL A 55 -1.04 -19.46 -6.62
CA VAL A 55 -0.87 -18.77 -5.32
C VAL A 55 0.07 -19.56 -4.39
N GLN A 56 0.84 -18.85 -3.57
CA GLN A 56 1.71 -19.50 -2.58
C GLN A 56 0.92 -20.11 -1.42
N ASP A 57 -0.10 -19.39 -0.96
CA ASP A 57 -0.94 -19.75 0.18
C ASP A 57 -2.41 -19.68 -0.23
N PRO A 58 -3.20 -20.76 -0.06
CA PRO A 58 -4.62 -20.74 -0.40
C PRO A 58 -5.43 -19.67 0.34
N ARG A 59 -4.95 -19.19 1.50
CA ARG A 59 -5.60 -18.12 2.26
C ARG A 59 -5.51 -16.76 1.57
N ASP A 60 -4.55 -16.56 0.68
CA ASP A 60 -4.36 -15.30 -0.05
C ASP A 60 -5.17 -15.26 -1.36
N LEU A 61 -5.91 -16.33 -1.67
CA LEU A 61 -6.72 -16.43 -2.88
C LEU A 61 -7.71 -15.27 -3.06
N PRO A 62 -8.31 -14.69 -2.00
CA PRO A 62 -9.11 -13.46 -2.12
C PRO A 62 -8.35 -12.27 -2.72
N ILE A 63 -7.06 -12.09 -2.39
CA ILE A 63 -6.22 -11.02 -2.99
C ILE A 63 -6.07 -11.25 -4.50
N ALA A 64 -5.82 -12.51 -4.90
CA ALA A 64 -5.71 -12.86 -6.31
C ALA A 64 -7.02 -12.61 -7.08
N TYR A 65 -8.17 -12.87 -6.46
CA TYR A 65 -9.46 -12.53 -7.04
C TYR A 65 -9.66 -11.02 -7.15
N LEU A 66 -9.34 -10.25 -6.11
CA LEU A 66 -9.39 -8.79 -6.18
C LEU A 66 -8.55 -8.26 -7.34
N PHE A 67 -7.30 -8.71 -7.49
CA PHE A 67 -6.45 -8.28 -8.60
C PHE A 67 -7.02 -8.69 -9.96
N PHE A 68 -7.67 -9.84 -10.07
CA PHE A 68 -8.42 -10.21 -11.26
C PHE A 68 -9.61 -9.27 -11.53
N ASN A 69 -10.39 -8.91 -10.51
CA ASN A 69 -11.53 -7.98 -10.64
C ASN A 69 -11.04 -6.62 -11.16
N ILE A 70 -9.94 -6.11 -10.60
CA ILE A 70 -9.29 -4.86 -11.04
C ILE A 70 -8.80 -4.99 -12.47
N PHE A 71 -8.13 -6.09 -12.82
CA PHE A 71 -7.67 -6.30 -14.20
C PHE A 71 -8.83 -6.32 -15.19
N ALA A 72 -9.94 -6.98 -14.83
CA ALA A 72 -11.11 -7.15 -15.70
C ALA A 72 -11.98 -5.89 -15.82
N ILE A 73 -11.95 -4.99 -14.84
CA ILE A 73 -12.79 -3.78 -14.81
C ILE A 73 -11.96 -2.52 -15.05
N THR A 74 -10.94 -2.28 -14.23
CA THR A 74 -10.18 -1.03 -14.23
C THR A 74 -9.42 -0.84 -15.54
N ILE A 75 -8.75 -1.87 -16.06
CA ILE A 75 -7.93 -1.72 -17.27
C ILE A 75 -8.77 -1.46 -18.53
N PRO A 76 -9.81 -2.24 -18.85
CA PRO A 76 -10.69 -1.91 -19.98
C PRO A 76 -11.37 -0.55 -19.82
N SER A 77 -11.78 -0.20 -18.59
CA SER A 77 -12.40 1.11 -18.32
C SER A 77 -11.41 2.25 -18.54
N ALA A 78 -10.14 2.09 -18.16
CA ALA A 78 -9.10 3.07 -18.44
C ALA A 78 -8.91 3.26 -19.95
N ALA A 79 -8.81 2.18 -20.72
CA ALA A 79 -8.74 2.25 -22.19
C ALA A 79 -9.97 2.99 -22.78
N PHE A 80 -11.16 2.77 -22.21
CA PHE A 80 -12.36 3.51 -22.60
C PHE A 80 -12.29 5.01 -22.26
N VAL A 81 -11.70 5.41 -21.13
CA VAL A 81 -11.46 6.84 -20.82
C VAL A 81 -10.57 7.47 -21.89
N PHE A 82 -9.48 6.80 -22.27
CA PHE A 82 -8.57 7.26 -23.33
C PHE A 82 -9.27 7.39 -24.69
N PHE A 83 -10.19 6.46 -25.00
CA PHE A 83 -10.98 6.50 -26.23
C PHE A 83 -12.05 7.61 -26.21
N ALA A 84 -12.74 7.76 -25.09
CA ALA A 84 -13.87 8.70 -24.96
C ALA A 84 -13.42 10.15 -24.80
N GLU A 85 -12.22 10.38 -24.27
CA GLU A 85 -11.61 11.71 -24.07
C GLU A 85 -12.53 12.72 -23.37
N SER A 86 -13.32 12.23 -22.40
CA SER A 86 -14.34 13.00 -21.70
C SER A 86 -14.04 13.11 -20.21
N ASN A 87 -14.04 14.34 -19.68
CA ASN A 87 -13.79 14.59 -18.26
C ASN A 87 -14.82 13.91 -17.36
N TRP A 88 -16.08 13.82 -17.79
CA TRP A 88 -17.13 13.14 -17.03
C TRP A 88 -16.91 11.63 -16.97
N VAL A 89 -16.47 11.03 -18.08
CA VAL A 89 -16.12 9.61 -18.14
C VAL A 89 -14.89 9.34 -17.27
N GLY A 90 -13.86 10.19 -17.37
CA GLY A 90 -12.66 10.09 -16.54
C GLY A 90 -12.92 10.26 -15.05
N PHE A 91 -13.72 11.25 -14.66
CA PHE A 91 -14.14 11.44 -13.27
C PHE A 91 -14.94 10.24 -12.75
N SER A 92 -15.90 9.75 -13.54
CA SER A 92 -16.71 8.58 -13.16
C SER A 92 -15.83 7.33 -13.00
N TYR A 93 -14.90 7.11 -13.93
CA TYR A 93 -13.90 6.05 -13.85
C TYR A 93 -13.08 6.14 -12.55
N TRP A 94 -12.55 7.32 -12.24
CA TRP A 94 -11.75 7.52 -11.03
C TRP A 94 -12.59 7.28 -9.77
N LEU A 95 -13.80 7.86 -9.70
CA LEU A 95 -14.69 7.73 -8.55
C LEU A 95 -15.10 6.27 -8.32
N ILE A 96 -15.42 5.53 -9.38
CA ILE A 96 -15.73 4.10 -9.29
C ILE A 96 -14.52 3.32 -8.75
N ASN A 97 -13.31 3.59 -9.25
CA ASN A 97 -12.10 2.92 -8.73
C ASN A 97 -11.80 3.28 -7.28
N LEU A 98 -12.01 4.54 -6.90
CA LEU A 98 -11.87 5.01 -5.53
C LEU A 98 -12.79 4.23 -4.59
N LEU A 99 -14.10 4.24 -4.87
CA LEU A 99 -15.11 3.66 -4.00
C LEU A 99 -15.07 2.14 -3.97
N LEU A 100 -14.76 1.50 -5.10
CA LEU A 100 -14.86 0.06 -5.21
C LEU A 100 -13.54 -0.66 -4.95
N PHE A 101 -12.39 -0.09 -5.32
CA PHE A 101 -11.15 -0.85 -5.38
C PHE A 101 -9.98 -0.24 -4.61
N HIS A 102 -9.93 1.08 -4.38
CA HIS A 102 -8.72 1.74 -3.91
C HIS A 102 -8.20 1.21 -2.57
N GLU A 103 -9.01 1.23 -1.51
CA GLU A 103 -8.62 0.72 -0.19
C GLU A 103 -8.17 -0.75 -0.27
N ARG A 104 -8.99 -1.60 -0.90
CA ARG A 104 -8.72 -3.04 -1.04
C ARG A 104 -7.41 -3.28 -1.81
N PHE A 105 -7.19 -2.53 -2.89
CA PHE A 105 -6.00 -2.63 -3.71
C PHE A 105 -4.77 -2.25 -2.91
N ILE A 106 -4.78 -1.10 -2.23
CA ILE A 106 -3.63 -0.62 -1.46
C ILE A 106 -3.24 -1.64 -0.38
N LEU A 107 -4.21 -2.22 0.32
CA LEU A 107 -3.92 -3.21 1.35
C LEU A 107 -3.49 -4.57 0.76
N GLY A 108 -4.16 -5.07 -0.27
CA GLY A 108 -3.74 -6.29 -0.97
C GLY A 108 -2.33 -6.13 -1.57
N PHE A 109 -2.02 -4.94 -2.09
CA PHE A 109 -0.71 -4.62 -2.61
C PHE A 109 0.35 -4.56 -1.52
N HIS A 110 0.03 -3.95 -0.36
CA HIS A 110 0.87 -3.96 0.83
C HIS A 110 1.25 -5.40 1.24
N TYR A 111 0.28 -6.30 1.42
CA TYR A 111 0.54 -7.70 1.76
C TYR A 111 1.41 -8.40 0.70
N SER A 112 1.04 -8.26 -0.58
CA SER A 112 1.77 -8.90 -1.68
C SER A 112 3.20 -8.37 -1.87
N SER A 113 3.53 -7.21 -1.28
CA SER A 113 4.87 -6.62 -1.30
C SER A 113 5.78 -7.14 -0.19
N HIS A 114 5.20 -7.54 0.95
CA HIS A 114 5.93 -8.19 2.05
C HIS A 114 6.14 -9.69 1.80
N ARG A 115 5.13 -10.35 1.21
CA ARG A 115 5.19 -11.75 0.81
C ARG A 115 4.66 -11.90 -0.61
N GLY A 116 5.44 -12.51 -1.50
CA GLY A 116 5.00 -12.78 -2.86
C GLY A 116 3.70 -13.60 -2.89
N LEU A 117 2.67 -13.07 -3.56
CA LEU A 117 1.34 -13.69 -3.66
C LEU A 117 1.37 -15.01 -4.45
N PHE A 118 2.12 -15.02 -5.55
CA PHE A 118 2.26 -16.17 -6.45
C PHE A 118 3.61 -16.87 -6.27
N LYS A 119 3.64 -18.17 -6.59
CA LYS A 119 4.87 -18.98 -6.65
C LYS A 119 5.85 -18.45 -7.70
N ASN A 120 5.32 -17.88 -8.78
CA ASN A 120 6.12 -17.31 -9.86
C ASN A 120 6.43 -15.82 -9.57
N SER A 121 7.72 -15.49 -9.46
CA SER A 121 8.19 -14.13 -9.18
C SER A 121 7.87 -13.13 -10.29
N VAL A 122 7.80 -13.56 -11.55
CA VAL A 122 7.44 -12.68 -12.68
C VAL A 122 5.99 -12.24 -12.57
N ILE A 123 5.07 -13.14 -12.20
CA ILE A 123 3.65 -12.79 -11.99
C ILE A 123 3.51 -11.77 -10.85
N ASN A 124 4.32 -11.91 -9.79
CA ASN A 124 4.35 -10.93 -8.70
C ASN A 124 4.82 -9.53 -9.12
N THR A 125 5.44 -9.36 -10.30
CA THR A 125 5.78 -8.02 -10.81
C THR A 125 4.61 -7.29 -11.45
N ILE A 126 3.50 -7.98 -11.78
CA ILE A 126 2.34 -7.37 -12.43
C ILE A 126 1.71 -6.29 -11.54
N THR A 127 1.48 -6.58 -10.26
CA THR A 127 0.88 -5.61 -9.33
C THR A 127 1.71 -4.33 -9.19
N PRO A 128 3.01 -4.38 -8.80
CA PRO A 128 3.83 -3.19 -8.63
C PRO A 128 4.21 -2.47 -9.94
N LEU A 129 4.14 -3.11 -11.10
CA LEU A 129 4.52 -2.47 -12.37
C LEU A 129 3.32 -2.02 -13.20
N ILE A 130 2.22 -2.77 -13.21
CA ILE A 130 1.08 -2.56 -14.09
C ILE A 130 -0.12 -2.02 -13.34
N LEU A 131 -0.50 -2.62 -12.20
CA LEU A 131 -1.74 -2.23 -11.51
C LEU A 131 -1.57 -0.97 -10.65
N SER A 132 -0.43 -0.81 -9.99
CA SER A 132 -0.20 0.28 -9.03
C SER A 132 -0.42 1.70 -9.59
N PRO A 133 -0.05 2.02 -10.85
CA PRO A 133 -0.24 3.38 -11.38
C PRO A 133 -1.71 3.80 -11.48
N PHE A 134 -2.62 2.86 -11.75
CA PHE A 134 -4.06 3.14 -11.80
C PHE A 134 -4.64 3.56 -10.45
N PHE A 135 -3.92 3.29 -9.36
CA PHE A 135 -4.27 3.67 -7.99
C PHE A 135 -3.35 4.73 -7.41
N GLY A 136 -2.56 5.40 -8.25
CA GLY A 136 -1.74 6.54 -7.86
C GLY A 136 -0.37 6.22 -7.29
N ILE A 137 0.11 4.98 -7.45
CA ILE A 137 1.46 4.60 -7.09
C ILE A 137 2.24 4.31 -8.38
N PRO A 138 3.20 5.18 -8.77
CA PRO A 138 4.03 4.95 -9.94
C PRO A 138 4.68 3.55 -9.96
N SER A 139 4.86 3.01 -11.15
CA SER A 139 5.39 1.66 -11.33
C SER A 139 6.74 1.49 -10.65
N GLY A 140 6.92 0.43 -9.86
CA GLY A 140 8.22 0.00 -9.36
C GLY A 140 8.81 0.80 -8.19
N ILE A 141 8.16 1.87 -7.71
CA ILE A 141 8.69 2.68 -6.59
C ILE A 141 8.16 2.29 -5.21
N TYR A 142 7.05 1.53 -5.15
CA TYR A 142 6.41 1.20 -3.88
C TYR A 142 7.33 0.41 -2.95
N TYR A 143 8.01 -0.62 -3.45
CA TYR A 143 8.85 -1.48 -2.62
C TYR A 143 10.01 -0.72 -1.97
N ILE A 144 10.69 0.13 -2.74
CA ILE A 144 11.80 0.94 -2.22
C ILE A 144 11.31 1.96 -1.18
N HIS A 145 10.16 2.61 -1.42
CA HIS A 145 9.56 3.51 -0.43
C HIS A 145 9.13 2.73 0.82
N HIS A 146 8.19 1.80 0.66
CA HIS A 146 7.49 1.20 1.78
C HIS A 146 8.36 0.16 2.51
N CYS A 147 8.75 -0.92 1.82
CA CYS A 147 9.43 -2.07 2.43
C CYS A 147 10.89 -1.78 2.80
N VAL A 148 11.55 -0.90 2.04
CA VAL A 148 12.96 -0.62 2.20
C VAL A 148 13.20 0.62 3.05
N MET A 149 12.64 1.77 2.69
CA MET A 149 12.89 3.02 3.39
C MET A 149 12.03 3.09 4.65
N HIS A 150 10.71 3.15 4.51
CA HIS A 150 9.79 3.45 5.60
C HIS A 150 9.86 2.42 6.75
N HIS A 151 9.88 1.12 6.43
CA HIS A 151 10.06 0.08 7.46
C HIS A 151 11.43 0.11 8.15
N SER A 152 12.50 0.50 7.44
CA SER A 152 13.84 0.58 8.06
C SER A 152 13.97 1.80 8.96
N GLU A 153 13.38 2.93 8.55
CA GLU A 153 13.50 4.20 9.26
C GLU A 153 12.40 4.39 10.32
N ASN A 154 11.35 3.57 10.29
CA ASN A 154 10.30 3.48 11.31
C ASN A 154 9.67 4.85 11.64
N ASN A 155 9.32 5.61 10.60
CA ASN A 155 8.72 6.95 10.70
C ASN A 155 9.62 8.00 11.40
N LEU A 156 10.92 7.75 11.57
CA LEU A 156 11.85 8.70 12.17
C LEU A 156 12.25 9.82 11.20
N SER A 157 12.14 11.08 11.64
CA SER A 157 12.22 12.25 10.76
C SER A 157 13.54 12.49 10.03
N GLU A 158 14.65 11.91 10.52
CA GLU A 158 15.97 12.12 9.94
C GLU A 158 16.09 11.52 8.53
N TRP A 159 15.47 10.36 8.31
CA TRP A 159 15.66 9.57 7.10
C TRP A 159 14.38 9.01 6.51
N ASP A 160 13.27 8.98 7.26
CA ASP A 160 11.98 8.58 6.72
C ASP A 160 11.35 9.74 5.94
N LEU A 161 11.29 9.58 4.62
CA LEU A 161 10.78 10.60 3.69
C LEU A 161 9.27 10.82 3.80
N SER A 162 8.55 9.93 4.49
CA SER A 162 7.15 10.06 4.83
C SER A 162 6.92 10.19 6.34
N SER A 163 7.94 10.61 7.11
CA SER A 163 7.83 10.83 8.55
C SER A 163 6.77 11.86 8.92
N THR A 164 5.98 11.53 9.94
CA THR A 164 5.03 12.44 10.59
C THR A 164 5.58 13.08 11.86
N GLU A 165 6.75 12.65 12.37
CA GLU A 165 7.34 13.13 13.64
C GLU A 165 7.43 14.67 13.76
N PRO A 166 7.85 15.42 12.72
CA PRO A 166 8.00 16.88 12.82
C PRO A 166 6.67 17.63 12.96
N TYR A 167 5.53 16.95 12.81
CA TYR A 167 4.23 17.57 12.67
C TYR A 167 3.34 17.39 13.89
N GLN A 168 2.58 18.43 14.20
CA GLN A 168 1.53 18.40 15.18
C GLN A 168 0.25 17.85 14.54
N ARG A 169 -0.26 16.74 15.08
CA ARG A 169 -1.18 15.85 14.36
C ARG A 169 -2.67 16.22 14.45
N ASP A 170 -3.01 17.12 15.35
CA ASP A 170 -4.32 17.76 15.45
C ASP A 170 -4.44 19.04 14.59
N ASN A 171 -3.40 19.40 13.84
CA ASN A 171 -3.38 20.59 13.00
C ASN A 171 -3.50 20.23 11.50
N PHE A 172 -4.61 20.65 10.88
CA PHE A 172 -4.88 20.41 9.45
C PHE A 172 -3.83 21.01 8.51
N PHE A 173 -3.29 22.21 8.81
CA PHE A 173 -2.26 22.82 7.97
C PHE A 173 -0.93 22.09 8.06
N HIS A 174 -0.63 21.47 9.20
CA HIS A 174 0.55 20.60 9.32
C HIS A 174 0.38 19.35 8.45
N PHE A 175 -0.80 18.74 8.42
CA PHE A 175 -1.09 17.65 7.48
C PHE A 175 -0.95 18.09 6.02
N LEU A 176 -1.50 19.25 5.67
CA LEU A 176 -1.41 19.77 4.29
C LEU A 176 0.04 20.02 3.87
N HIS A 177 0.85 20.62 4.76
CA HIS A 177 2.28 20.81 4.51
C HIS A 177 3.02 19.48 4.37
N TYR A 178 2.76 18.51 5.26
CA TYR A 178 3.32 17.16 5.20
C TYR A 178 3.05 16.49 3.84
N TRP A 179 1.79 16.47 3.39
CA TRP A 179 1.42 15.87 2.13
C TRP A 179 2.03 16.61 0.92
N LEU A 180 1.96 17.94 0.87
CA LEU A 180 2.52 18.71 -0.25
C LEU A 180 4.05 18.56 -0.34
N ARG A 181 4.74 18.57 0.80
CA ARG A 181 6.18 18.29 0.87
C ARG A 181 6.49 16.90 0.30
N PHE A 182 5.75 15.88 0.72
CA PHE A 182 5.91 14.53 0.20
C PHE A 182 5.66 14.48 -1.32
N LEU A 183 4.52 14.98 -1.77
CA LEU A 183 4.09 14.97 -3.17
C LEU A 183 5.11 15.63 -4.10
N CYS A 184 5.73 16.73 -3.67
CA CYS A 184 6.70 17.46 -4.49
C CYS A 184 8.13 16.90 -4.39
N ALA A 185 8.58 16.50 -3.20
CA ALA A 185 9.99 16.17 -2.96
C ALA A 185 10.33 14.69 -3.25
N ILE A 186 9.36 13.77 -3.12
CA ILE A 186 9.64 12.33 -3.16
C ILE A 186 10.31 11.85 -4.45
N TRP A 187 10.05 12.52 -5.57
CA TRP A 187 10.60 12.21 -6.89
C TRP A 187 12.14 12.31 -6.94
N VAL A 188 12.73 13.14 -6.08
CA VAL A 188 14.18 13.34 -5.99
C VAL A 188 14.72 12.67 -4.72
N GLU A 189 14.00 12.78 -3.61
CA GLU A 189 14.48 12.31 -2.32
C GLU A 189 14.56 10.78 -2.23
N LEU A 190 13.65 10.05 -2.85
CA LEU A 190 13.65 8.58 -2.79
C LEU A 190 14.90 7.94 -3.44
N PRO A 191 15.28 8.29 -4.69
CA PRO A 191 16.53 7.79 -5.25
C PRO A 191 17.76 8.33 -4.49
N TYR A 192 17.72 9.57 -4.00
CA TYR A 192 18.81 10.14 -3.20
C TYR A 192 19.01 9.40 -1.87
N TYR A 193 17.93 9.05 -1.17
CA TYR A 193 17.95 8.25 0.04
C TYR A 193 18.66 6.91 -0.22
N ALA A 194 18.24 6.18 -1.27
CA ALA A 194 18.86 4.90 -1.60
C ALA A 194 20.34 5.04 -1.96
N TRP A 195 20.72 6.12 -2.66
CA TRP A 195 22.13 6.42 -2.90
C TRP A 195 22.88 6.62 -1.59
N LYS A 196 22.39 7.48 -0.69
CA LYS A 196 23.02 7.77 0.60
C LYS A 196 23.16 6.54 1.48
N ARG A 197 22.19 5.63 1.44
CA ARG A 197 22.23 4.31 2.08
C ARG A 197 23.05 3.26 1.29
N ARG A 198 23.81 3.68 0.26
CA ARG A 198 24.69 2.85 -0.59
C ARG A 198 23.96 1.72 -1.33
N ARG A 199 22.66 1.86 -1.58
CA ARG A 199 21.81 0.93 -2.34
C ARG A 199 21.74 1.37 -3.81
N TYR A 200 22.90 1.46 -4.48
CA TYR A 200 23.03 2.08 -5.80
C TYR A 200 22.12 1.48 -6.88
N ASN A 201 21.94 0.16 -6.90
CA ASN A 201 21.02 -0.51 -7.84
C ASN A 201 19.57 -0.07 -7.63
N MET A 202 19.14 0.10 -6.38
CA MET A 202 17.79 0.58 -6.05
C MET A 202 17.65 2.07 -6.37
N ALA A 203 18.68 2.87 -6.14
CA ALA A 203 18.69 4.29 -6.51
C ALA A 203 18.54 4.47 -8.03
N ALA A 204 19.32 3.74 -8.82
CA ALA A 204 19.22 3.74 -10.28
C ALA A 204 17.85 3.22 -10.75
N GLY A 205 17.37 2.11 -10.18
CA GLY A 205 16.06 1.56 -10.49
C GLY A 205 14.91 2.54 -10.20
N ALA A 206 14.94 3.22 -9.06
CA ALA A 206 13.96 4.24 -8.70
C ALA A 206 14.02 5.45 -9.63
N ALA A 207 15.22 5.93 -9.97
CA ALA A 207 15.39 7.04 -10.91
C ALA A 207 14.85 6.70 -12.31
N VAL A 208 15.14 5.48 -12.81
CA VAL A 208 14.60 4.99 -14.09
C VAL A 208 13.07 4.88 -14.01
N ALA A 209 12.52 4.28 -12.96
CA ALA A 209 11.08 4.15 -12.78
C ALA A 209 10.35 5.51 -12.78
N ILE A 210 10.89 6.48 -12.04
CA ILE A 210 10.35 7.85 -11.96
C ILE A 210 10.44 8.54 -13.33
N ALA A 211 11.58 8.46 -14.01
CA ALA A 211 11.75 9.04 -15.34
C ALA A 211 10.78 8.39 -16.35
N SER A 212 10.68 7.06 -16.35
CA SER A 212 9.75 6.32 -17.21
C SER A 212 8.30 6.71 -16.95
N PHE A 213 7.89 6.90 -15.69
CA PHE A 213 6.54 7.35 -15.36
C PHE A 213 6.24 8.73 -15.95
N TRP A 214 7.11 9.72 -15.74
CA TRP A 214 6.90 11.07 -16.26
C TRP A 214 6.97 11.14 -17.79
N VAL A 215 7.89 10.40 -18.41
CA VAL A 215 7.99 10.29 -19.88
C VAL A 215 6.72 9.65 -20.45
N ALA A 216 6.25 8.54 -19.87
CA ALA A 216 5.02 7.89 -20.29
C ALA A 216 3.82 8.82 -20.14
N LEU A 217 3.69 9.49 -18.98
CA LEU A 217 2.61 10.44 -18.73
C LEU A 217 2.63 11.61 -19.73
N PHE A 218 3.81 12.14 -20.04
CA PHE A 218 3.98 13.17 -21.06
C PHE A 218 3.46 12.69 -22.42
N PHE A 219 3.93 11.55 -22.93
CA PHE A 219 3.47 11.03 -24.23
C PHE A 219 1.98 10.67 -24.24
N LEU A 220 1.47 10.06 -23.18
CA LEU A 220 0.04 9.78 -23.03
C LEU A 220 -0.79 11.07 -23.04
N SER A 221 -0.31 12.14 -22.40
CA SER A 221 -0.99 13.44 -22.42
C SER A 221 -0.99 14.10 -23.80
N ARG A 222 -0.06 13.73 -24.70
CA ARG A 222 -0.08 14.17 -26.10
C ARG A 222 -1.11 13.43 -26.94
N LEU A 223 -1.41 12.18 -26.58
CA LEU A 223 -2.42 11.36 -27.25
C LEU A 223 -3.83 11.67 -26.76
N SER A 224 -3.99 11.80 -25.45
CA SER A 224 -5.27 11.95 -24.76
C SER A 224 -5.01 12.67 -23.43
N PRO A 225 -5.04 14.02 -23.44
CA PRO A 225 -4.89 14.82 -22.21
C PRO A 225 -5.84 14.39 -21.09
N CYS A 226 -7.09 14.09 -21.43
CA CYS A 226 -8.14 13.72 -20.50
C CYS A 226 -7.87 12.31 -19.91
N GLY A 227 -7.53 11.34 -20.76
CA GLY A 227 -7.14 10.00 -20.33
C GLY A 227 -5.89 10.01 -19.46
N ALA A 228 -4.83 10.70 -19.88
CA ALA A 228 -3.60 10.81 -19.09
C ALA A 228 -3.84 11.43 -17.71
N PHE A 229 -4.68 12.48 -17.63
CA PHE A 229 -5.05 13.10 -16.37
C PHE A 229 -5.87 12.16 -15.49
N TRP A 230 -7.01 11.64 -15.96
CA TRP A 230 -7.92 10.87 -15.10
C TRP A 230 -7.44 9.45 -14.78
N VAL A 231 -6.59 8.85 -15.61
CA VAL A 231 -6.10 7.48 -15.40
C VAL A 231 -4.80 7.43 -14.60
N PHE A 232 -3.94 8.45 -14.70
CA PHE A 232 -2.62 8.43 -14.05
C PHE A 232 -2.30 9.70 -13.26
N GLY A 233 -2.54 10.89 -13.82
CA GLY A 233 -2.21 12.17 -13.18
C GLY A 233 -2.99 12.40 -11.87
N PHE A 234 -4.31 12.43 -11.96
CA PHE A 234 -5.20 12.62 -10.81
C PHE A 234 -5.15 11.46 -9.82
N PRO A 235 -5.11 10.17 -10.23
CA PRO A 235 -4.83 9.08 -9.31
C PRO A 235 -3.52 9.25 -8.55
N THR A 236 -2.43 9.74 -9.17
CA THR A 236 -1.17 10.00 -8.45
C THR A 236 -1.34 11.09 -7.39
N LEU A 237 -2.06 12.16 -7.71
CA LEU A 237 -2.38 13.21 -6.74
C LEU A 237 -3.24 12.66 -5.58
N ALA A 238 -4.39 12.06 -5.89
CA ALA A 238 -5.34 11.57 -4.90
C ALA A 238 -4.79 10.37 -4.09
N GLY A 239 -4.10 9.43 -4.75
CA GLY A 239 -3.47 8.28 -4.12
C GLY A 239 -2.36 8.68 -3.16
N SER A 240 -1.53 9.67 -3.52
CA SER A 240 -0.54 10.22 -2.58
C SER A 240 -1.22 10.84 -1.36
N PHE A 241 -2.32 11.58 -1.55
CA PHE A 241 -3.08 12.18 -0.44
C PHE A 241 -3.61 11.10 0.50
N LEU A 242 -4.24 10.06 -0.04
CA LEU A 242 -4.84 8.97 0.75
C LEU A 242 -3.78 8.13 1.47
N LEU A 243 -2.64 7.85 0.84
CA LEU A 243 -1.52 7.15 1.48
C LEU A 243 -0.92 7.97 2.62
N MET A 244 -0.72 9.28 2.41
CA MET A 244 -0.20 10.17 3.44
C MET A 244 -1.21 10.37 4.57
N LEU A 245 -2.51 10.42 4.27
CA LEU A 245 -3.58 10.42 5.28
C LEU A 245 -3.60 9.10 6.07
N GLY A 246 -3.37 7.96 5.40
CA GLY A 246 -3.23 6.66 6.05
C GLY A 246 -2.06 6.66 7.04
N ASN A 247 -0.87 7.05 6.60
CA ASN A 247 0.30 7.16 7.48
C ASN A 247 0.08 8.19 8.60
N TRP A 248 -0.55 9.33 8.31
CA TRP A 248 -0.90 10.32 9.32
C TRP A 248 -1.82 9.72 10.39
N SER A 249 -2.91 9.05 9.97
CA SER A 249 -3.91 8.49 10.88
C SER A 249 -3.35 7.40 11.79
N GLN A 250 -2.48 6.51 11.26
CA GLN A 250 -1.76 5.51 12.04
C GLN A 250 -0.93 6.13 13.17
N HIS A 251 -0.46 7.37 12.99
CA HIS A 251 0.38 8.07 13.95
C HIS A 251 -0.35 9.17 14.74
N ILE A 252 -1.69 9.33 14.60
CA ILE A 252 -2.43 10.39 15.34
C ILE A 252 -2.35 10.19 16.85
N PHE A 253 -2.37 8.93 17.31
CA PHE A 253 -2.36 8.60 18.74
C PHE A 253 -0.94 8.23 19.17
N ILE A 254 -0.25 9.18 19.79
CA ILE A 254 1.09 8.99 20.36
C ILE A 254 1.01 9.21 21.87
N ASN A 255 1.55 8.27 22.65
CA ASN A 255 1.75 8.49 24.08
C ASN A 255 2.96 9.42 24.31
N PRO A 256 2.76 10.68 24.77
CA PRO A 256 3.85 11.64 24.92
C PRO A 256 4.87 11.24 26.00
N ALA A 257 4.49 10.41 26.96
CA ALA A 257 5.41 9.91 27.98
C ALA A 257 6.33 8.79 27.47
N GLN A 258 5.91 8.06 26.44
CA GLN A 258 6.68 6.96 25.84
C GLN A 258 6.53 6.95 24.31
N PRO A 259 6.97 8.01 23.61
CA PRO A 259 6.69 8.22 22.18
C PRO A 259 7.46 7.27 21.25
N ARG A 260 8.33 6.41 21.80
CA ARG A 260 9.13 5.41 21.06
C ARG A 260 8.73 3.96 21.36
N SER A 261 7.67 3.76 22.17
CA SER A 261 7.20 2.42 22.52
C SER A 261 6.15 1.95 21.51
N ASN A 262 6.48 0.95 20.68
CA ASN A 262 5.53 0.40 19.69
C ASN A 262 4.21 -0.06 20.32
N TYR A 263 4.22 -0.53 21.57
CA TYR A 263 3.02 -0.93 22.31
C TYR A 263 2.08 0.24 22.61
N HIS A 264 2.61 1.47 22.69
CA HIS A 264 1.86 2.68 23.01
C HIS A 264 1.53 3.54 21.77
N LEU A 265 1.89 3.04 20.58
CA LEU A 265 1.67 3.70 19.29
C LEU A 265 0.79 2.86 18.35
N THR A 266 0.13 1.83 18.89
CA THR A 266 -0.73 0.92 18.13
C THR A 266 -2.13 0.95 18.72
N TYR A 267 -3.13 1.00 17.85
CA TYR A 267 -4.53 0.81 18.21
C TYR A 267 -5.16 -0.18 17.24
N ASN A 268 -6.19 -0.89 17.69
CA ASN A 268 -6.96 -1.81 16.86
C ASN A 268 -8.39 -1.29 16.78
N VAL A 269 -8.92 -1.23 15.56
CA VAL A 269 -10.32 -0.90 15.32
C VAL A 269 -11.06 -2.20 15.06
N ILE A 270 -12.00 -2.52 15.94
CA ILE A 270 -12.88 -3.70 15.81
C ILE A 270 -14.31 -3.23 15.50
N ASN A 271 -15.12 -4.14 14.98
CA ASN A 271 -16.52 -3.92 14.62
C ASN A 271 -16.66 -2.77 13.61
N SER A 272 -15.83 -2.80 12.57
CA SER A 272 -15.81 -1.80 11.50
C SER A 272 -16.06 -2.47 10.17
N ASP A 273 -16.99 -1.93 9.37
CA ASP A 273 -17.31 -2.43 8.02
C ASP A 273 -16.08 -2.53 7.08
N PHE A 274 -15.02 -1.79 7.38
CA PHE A 274 -13.76 -1.84 6.65
C PHE A 274 -13.05 -3.20 6.84
N ASN A 275 -13.16 -3.82 8.01
CA ASN A 275 -12.47 -5.05 8.36
C ASN A 275 -12.91 -6.24 7.49
N GLN A 276 -14.11 -6.19 6.90
CA GLN A 276 -14.61 -7.22 5.98
C GLN A 276 -14.15 -7.00 4.55
N ARG A 277 -13.75 -5.79 4.18
CA ARG A 277 -13.34 -5.45 2.80
C ARG A 277 -11.83 -5.61 2.57
N THR A 278 -11.10 -5.77 3.65
CA THR A 278 -9.64 -5.74 3.76
C THR A 278 -9.11 -7.12 4.18
N PHE A 279 -7.81 -7.38 4.00
CA PHE A 279 -7.18 -8.71 4.16
C PHE A 279 -6.50 -8.88 5.52
#